data_AF-A0AAD6D5Y6-F1
#
_entry.id   AF-A0AAD6D5Y6-F1
#
_cell.length_a   1.000
_cell.length_b   1.000
_cell.length_c   1.000
_cell.angle_alpha   90.00
_cell.angle_beta   90.00
_cell.angle_gamma   90.00
#
_symmetry.space_group_name_H-M   'P 1'
#
loop_
_entity.id
_entity.type
_entity.pdbx_description
1 polymer ?
#
loop_
_entity_poly.entity_id
_entity_poly.type
_entity_poly.pdbx_seq_one_letter_code
_entity_poly.pdbx_strand_id
1 'polypeptide(L)'
;MPLLRLQPHLFTSLPANSSLQNNESRPELQSYIRTALQEALELLHSVPSSFTADPKLRSSSPSEAKVKLLRKWRKLPEDASKKNNKPEFWVCRQSEHVDAEAKGTASWSEFETGLRSNHAEHEMDYTPSVTGVERLLEWSRNETGEVEVDGLVFKDVDAEINLITHTFHPDALIAPRSFISLTISAAYDNPQQAQGAPSKGFVTVQIPLQSTPSSTPDDLHQKVVSSVPKRTIFANYASVEQVNLLPPGDSGPSRIEWTMATTSDAGGSIPQWVQRNWTMGGVPRAVVADVGLFIGWTMRRRTAGSV
;
A
#
# COMPACT_ATOMS: atom_id res chain seq x y z
N MET A 1 10.83 -5.51 16.34
CA MET A 1 9.80 -4.45 16.37
C MET A 1 8.87 -4.68 15.19
N PRO A 2 7.54 -4.48 15.33
CA PRO A 2 6.62 -4.62 14.21
C PRO A 2 6.95 -3.61 13.11
N LEU A 3 7.07 -4.07 11.88
CA LEU A 3 7.32 -3.24 10.69
C LEU A 3 6.03 -2.55 10.23
N LEU A 4 4.91 -3.26 10.24
CA LEU A 4 3.63 -2.79 9.75
C LEU A 4 2.84 -2.04 10.84
N ARG A 5 3.16 -0.75 10.97
CA ARG A 5 2.59 0.18 11.96
C ARG A 5 2.53 1.61 11.43
N LEU A 6 1.67 2.44 12.03
CA LEU A 6 1.48 3.84 11.64
C LEU A 6 2.68 4.73 12.04
N GLN A 7 3.32 4.43 13.17
CA GLN A 7 4.49 5.19 13.61
C GLN A 7 5.65 4.96 12.61
N PRO A 8 6.16 6.01 11.96
CA PRO A 8 7.21 5.87 10.97
C PRO A 8 8.49 5.31 11.58
N HIS A 9 9.20 4.50 10.78
CA HIS A 9 10.54 4.03 11.11
C HIS A 9 11.60 5.02 10.65
N LEU A 10 12.79 4.92 11.24
CA LEU A 10 13.92 5.75 10.85
C LEU A 10 14.69 5.09 9.70
N PHE A 11 15.37 5.89 8.87
CA PHE A 11 16.23 5.37 7.81
C PHE A 11 17.37 4.47 8.32
N THR A 12 17.74 4.57 9.60
CA THR A 12 18.72 3.69 10.25
C THR A 12 18.19 2.27 10.49
N SER A 13 16.88 2.04 10.48
CA SER A 13 16.31 0.69 10.60
C SER A 13 16.16 -0.04 9.26
N LEU A 14 16.49 0.62 8.15
CA LEU A 14 16.41 0.02 6.82
C LEU A 14 17.59 -0.93 6.57
N PRO A 15 17.39 -1.97 5.74
CA PRO A 15 18.49 -2.81 5.26
C PRO A 15 19.63 -2.01 4.62
N ALA A 16 20.81 -2.64 4.53
CA ALA A 16 21.94 -2.05 3.82
C ALA A 16 21.59 -1.79 2.35
N ASN A 17 22.08 -0.67 1.82
CA ASN A 17 21.93 -0.25 0.42
C ASN A 17 23.11 0.66 0.09
N SER A 18 23.57 0.70 -1.16
CA SER A 18 24.71 1.54 -1.56
C SER A 18 24.51 3.04 -1.31
N SER A 19 23.26 3.50 -1.35
CA SER A 19 22.89 4.90 -1.06
C SER A 19 22.68 5.17 0.43
N LEU A 20 22.78 4.14 1.27
CA LEU A 20 22.79 4.27 2.73
C LEU A 20 24.21 4.02 3.21
N GLN A 21 24.70 4.84 4.13
CA GLN A 21 26.01 4.58 4.74
C GLN A 21 26.01 3.18 5.36
N ASN A 22 26.99 2.36 4.97
CA ASN A 22 27.19 1.02 5.50
C ASN A 22 27.63 1.14 6.95
N ASN A 23 26.73 0.76 7.86
CA ASN A 23 27.03 0.56 9.26
C ASN A 23 26.71 -0.90 9.59
N GLU A 24 27.56 -1.56 10.38
CA GLU A 24 27.46 -2.99 10.73
C GLU A 24 26.17 -3.35 11.48
N SER A 25 25.36 -2.35 11.87
CA SER A 25 24.12 -2.52 12.63
C SER A 25 22.82 -2.59 11.80
N ARG A 26 22.87 -2.57 10.46
CA ARG A 26 21.67 -2.63 9.61
C ARG A 26 21.13 -4.07 9.49
N PRO A 27 19.80 -4.26 9.40
CA PRO A 27 19.23 -5.59 9.21
C PRO A 27 19.57 -6.17 7.83
N GLU A 28 19.57 -7.50 7.76
CA GLU A 28 19.71 -8.25 6.52
C GLU A 28 18.43 -8.09 5.66
N LEU A 29 18.59 -7.89 4.35
CA LEU A 29 17.52 -7.50 3.43
C LEU A 29 16.42 -8.57 3.32
N GLN A 30 16.78 -9.83 3.13
CA GLN A 30 15.81 -10.91 3.02
C GLN A 30 15.02 -11.10 4.31
N SER A 31 15.69 -11.09 5.47
CA SER A 31 15.04 -11.19 6.78
C SER A 31 14.07 -10.04 7.02
N TYR A 32 14.43 -8.81 6.61
CA TYR A 32 13.56 -7.65 6.71
C TYR A 32 12.31 -7.80 5.83
N ILE A 33 12.48 -8.20 4.56
CA ILE A 33 11.37 -8.43 3.62
C ILE A 33 10.47 -9.57 4.11
N ARG A 34 11.07 -10.69 4.53
CA ARG A 34 10.34 -11.84 5.09
C ARG A 34 9.45 -11.41 6.25
N THR A 35 9.99 -10.59 7.16
CA THR A 35 9.24 -10.05 8.30
C THR A 35 8.08 -9.17 7.83
N ALA A 36 8.31 -8.29 6.85
CA ALA A 36 7.26 -7.42 6.32
C ALA A 36 6.13 -8.20 5.64
N LEU A 37 6.47 -9.20 4.82
CA LEU A 37 5.52 -10.09 4.16
C LEU A 37 4.75 -10.95 5.16
N GLN A 38 5.43 -11.48 6.19
CA GLN A 38 4.77 -12.23 7.26
C GLN A 38 3.74 -11.37 8.01
N GLU A 39 4.13 -10.17 8.47
CA GLU A 39 3.20 -9.26 9.15
C GLU A 39 2.02 -8.85 8.25
N ALA A 40 2.26 -8.71 6.94
CA ALA A 40 1.24 -8.42 5.95
C ALA A 40 0.23 -9.57 5.81
N LEU A 41 0.71 -10.80 5.63
CA LEU A 41 -0.15 -11.99 5.55
C LEU A 41 -0.93 -12.22 6.85
N GLU A 42 -0.30 -12.06 8.02
CA GLU A 42 -0.98 -12.14 9.31
C GLU A 42 -2.12 -11.13 9.42
N LEU A 43 -1.90 -9.88 8.97
CA LEU A 43 -2.95 -8.87 8.95
C LEU A 43 -4.09 -9.27 8.01
N LEU A 44 -3.78 -9.65 6.78
CA LEU A 44 -4.74 -10.04 5.74
C LEU A 44 -5.59 -11.25 6.18
N HIS A 45 -4.95 -12.31 6.69
CA HIS A 45 -5.64 -13.51 7.20
C HIS A 45 -6.54 -13.19 8.40
N SER A 46 -6.22 -12.16 9.18
CA SER A 46 -7.06 -11.72 10.30
C SER A 46 -8.28 -10.90 9.86
N VAL A 47 -8.36 -10.41 8.62
CA VAL A 47 -9.44 -9.52 8.16
C VAL A 47 -10.83 -10.11 8.40
N PRO A 48 -11.14 -11.36 7.99
CA PRO A 48 -12.49 -11.91 8.12
C PRO A 48 -12.99 -12.05 9.56
N SER A 49 -12.08 -12.30 10.51
CA SER A 49 -12.41 -12.58 11.91
C SER A 49 -12.30 -11.38 12.83
N SER A 50 -11.47 -10.40 12.49
CA SER A 50 -11.08 -9.32 13.42
C SER A 50 -11.48 -7.92 12.99
N PHE A 51 -11.89 -7.71 11.73
CA PHE A 51 -12.41 -6.43 11.27
C PHE A 51 -13.93 -6.41 11.30
N THR A 52 -14.50 -5.29 11.74
CA THR A 52 -15.95 -5.06 11.68
C THR A 52 -16.34 -4.56 10.30
N ALA A 53 -17.13 -5.35 9.57
CA ALA A 53 -17.65 -4.96 8.26
C ALA A 53 -18.72 -3.86 8.38
N ASP A 54 -18.68 -2.88 7.48
CA ASP A 54 -19.79 -1.97 7.23
C ASP A 54 -20.92 -2.79 6.55
N PRO A 55 -22.17 -2.70 7.05
CA PRO A 55 -23.29 -3.44 6.44
C PRO A 55 -23.59 -2.99 5.01
N LYS A 56 -23.16 -1.79 4.60
CA LYS A 56 -23.44 -1.24 3.27
C LYS A 56 -22.26 -1.44 2.33
N LEU A 57 -22.52 -2.15 1.23
CA LEU A 57 -21.64 -2.16 0.08
C LEU A 57 -21.60 -0.77 -0.58
N ARG A 58 -20.41 -0.36 -1.00
CA ARG A 58 -20.17 0.94 -1.63
C ARG A 58 -19.92 0.77 -3.11
N SER A 59 -20.29 1.78 -3.89
CA SER A 59 -19.98 1.83 -5.33
C SER A 59 -18.80 2.76 -5.55
N SER A 60 -17.97 2.45 -6.54
CA SER A 60 -16.84 3.29 -6.94
C SER A 60 -16.78 3.37 -8.46
N SER A 61 -17.61 4.24 -9.03
CA SER A 61 -17.69 4.42 -10.49
C SER A 61 -16.33 4.84 -11.06
N PRO A 62 -15.92 4.33 -12.24
CA PRO A 62 -16.65 3.47 -13.16
C PRO A 62 -16.60 1.95 -12.88
N SER A 63 -16.02 1.49 -11.77
CA SER A 63 -16.00 0.06 -11.43
C SER A 63 -17.41 -0.49 -11.23
N GLU A 64 -17.67 -1.68 -11.81
CA GLU A 64 -18.89 -2.46 -11.56
C GLU A 64 -18.84 -3.18 -10.21
N ALA A 65 -17.64 -3.48 -9.72
CA ALA A 65 -17.43 -4.14 -8.45
C ALA A 65 -17.98 -3.31 -7.29
N LYS A 66 -18.63 -4.00 -6.35
CA LYS A 66 -19.00 -3.40 -5.08
C LYS A 66 -17.84 -3.50 -4.11
N VAL A 67 -17.63 -2.43 -3.35
CA VAL A 67 -16.57 -2.36 -2.35
C VAL A 67 -17.17 -2.61 -0.97
N LYS A 68 -16.70 -3.67 -0.32
CA LYS A 68 -16.99 -3.97 1.08
C LYS A 68 -15.95 -3.25 1.94
N LEU A 69 -16.42 -2.38 2.84
CA LEU A 69 -15.58 -1.63 3.76
C LEU A 69 -15.57 -2.31 5.13
N LEU A 70 -14.41 -2.43 5.76
CA LEU A 70 -14.25 -2.95 7.11
C LEU A 70 -13.34 -2.04 7.93
N ARG A 71 -13.43 -2.14 9.25
CA ARG A 71 -12.62 -1.32 10.18
C ARG A 71 -12.19 -2.09 11.40
N LYS A 72 -11.02 -1.77 11.94
CA LYS A 72 -10.48 -2.36 13.17
C LYS A 72 -9.65 -1.35 13.93
N TRP A 73 -9.71 -1.42 15.25
CA TRP A 73 -8.68 -0.83 16.10
C TRP A 73 -7.64 -1.89 16.43
N ARG A 74 -6.41 -1.72 15.96
CA ARG A 74 -5.30 -2.66 16.18
C ARG A 74 -4.44 -2.13 17.31
N LYS A 75 -4.21 -2.94 18.34
CA LYS A 75 -3.15 -2.70 19.33
C LYS A 75 -1.91 -3.45 18.88
N LEU A 76 -0.77 -2.77 18.82
CA LEU A 76 0.51 -3.42 18.59
C LEU A 76 0.96 -4.13 19.88
N PRO A 77 1.70 -5.24 19.77
CA PRO A 77 2.32 -5.89 20.93
C PRO A 77 3.08 -4.86 21.78
N GLU A 78 2.93 -4.93 23.11
CA GLU A 78 3.63 -4.02 24.02
C GLU A 78 5.14 -4.24 23.90
N ASP A 79 5.85 -3.20 23.45
CA ASP A 79 7.29 -3.13 23.62
C ASP A 79 7.53 -2.59 25.05
N ALA A 80 8.18 -3.38 25.91
CA ALA A 80 8.39 -3.06 27.33
C ALA A 80 9.07 -1.70 27.56
N SER A 81 9.62 -1.09 26.51
CA SER A 81 10.32 0.19 26.50
C SER A 81 9.44 1.43 26.21
N LYS A 82 8.18 1.31 25.75
CA LYS A 82 7.37 2.47 25.31
C LYS A 82 5.95 2.49 25.90
N LYS A 83 5.73 3.37 26.88
CA LYS A 83 4.48 3.57 27.66
C LYS A 83 3.24 4.10 26.89
N ASN A 84 3.26 4.22 25.57
CA ASN A 84 2.19 4.90 24.82
C ASN A 84 1.82 4.22 23.48
N ASN A 85 1.61 2.90 23.47
CA ASN A 85 1.00 2.22 22.31
C ASN A 85 -0.50 2.53 22.22
N LYS A 86 -0.84 3.69 21.65
CA LYS A 86 -2.22 4.00 21.29
C LYS A 86 -2.69 3.03 20.20
N PRO A 87 -3.94 2.53 20.25
CA PRO A 87 -4.45 1.69 19.19
C PRO A 87 -4.50 2.47 17.86
N GLU A 88 -4.17 1.79 16.79
CA GLU A 88 -4.19 2.32 15.43
C GLU A 88 -5.55 2.01 14.78
N PHE A 89 -6.10 2.98 14.05
CA PHE A 89 -7.35 2.79 13.32
C PHE A 89 -7.07 2.32 11.90
N TRP A 90 -7.37 1.05 11.64
CA TRP A 90 -7.19 0.41 10.35
C TRP A 90 -8.52 0.38 9.59
N VAL A 91 -8.46 0.75 8.32
CA VAL A 91 -9.55 0.64 7.34
C VAL A 91 -9.16 -0.43 6.35
N CYS A 92 -10.07 -1.35 6.05
CA CYS A 92 -9.89 -2.36 5.02
C CYS A 92 -10.99 -2.22 3.97
N ARG A 93 -10.64 -2.42 2.70
CA ARG A 93 -11.59 -2.58 1.61
C ARG A 93 -11.36 -3.93 0.93
N GLN A 94 -12.45 -4.51 0.44
CA GLN A 94 -12.44 -5.70 -0.40
C GLN A 94 -13.34 -5.46 -1.61
N SER A 95 -12.89 -5.89 -2.78
CA SER A 95 -13.68 -5.85 -4.02
C SER A 95 -13.34 -7.07 -4.87
N GLU A 96 -14.31 -7.56 -5.63
CA GLU A 96 -14.15 -8.68 -6.55
C GLU A 96 -14.49 -8.23 -7.97
N HIS A 97 -13.62 -8.54 -8.91
CA HIS A 97 -13.68 -8.09 -10.29
C HIS A 97 -13.73 -9.27 -11.24
N VAL A 98 -14.40 -9.10 -12.38
CA VAL A 98 -14.34 -10.08 -13.46
C VAL A 98 -12.96 -9.97 -14.11
N ASP A 99 -12.23 -11.07 -14.24
CA ASP A 99 -10.97 -11.07 -14.99
C ASP A 99 -11.26 -10.91 -16.49
N ALA A 100 -11.27 -9.66 -16.96
CA ALA A 100 -11.57 -9.32 -18.35
C ALA A 100 -11.12 -7.90 -18.71
N GLU A 101 -10.71 -7.70 -19.95
CA GLU A 101 -10.44 -6.37 -20.51
C GLU A 101 -11.73 -5.66 -20.94
N ALA A 102 -12.67 -5.48 -20.00
CA ALA A 102 -14.01 -4.95 -20.27
C ALA A 102 -14.30 -3.66 -19.50
N LYS A 103 -15.34 -2.92 -19.90
CA LYS A 103 -15.78 -1.71 -19.18
C LYS A 103 -16.13 -2.05 -17.73
N GLY A 104 -15.67 -1.22 -16.79
CA GLY A 104 -16.00 -1.38 -15.37
C GLY A 104 -15.25 -2.49 -14.65
N THR A 105 -14.30 -3.16 -15.32
CA THR A 105 -13.42 -4.18 -14.74
C THR A 105 -12.05 -4.18 -15.44
N ALA A 106 -11.12 -5.03 -14.99
CA ALA A 106 -9.79 -5.19 -15.58
C ALA A 106 -9.31 -6.64 -15.58
N SER A 107 -8.42 -6.97 -16.52
CA SER A 107 -7.78 -8.28 -16.57
C SER A 107 -6.68 -8.42 -15.52
N TRP A 108 -6.28 -9.65 -15.24
CA TRP A 108 -5.15 -9.93 -14.33
C TRP A 108 -3.90 -9.14 -14.71
N SER A 109 -3.58 -9.10 -16.01
CA SER A 109 -2.41 -8.39 -16.52
C SER A 109 -2.46 -6.90 -16.21
N GLU A 110 -3.65 -6.30 -16.27
CA GLU A 110 -3.85 -4.87 -15.96
C GLU A 110 -3.76 -4.59 -14.46
N PHE A 111 -4.30 -5.49 -13.62
CA PHE A 111 -4.13 -5.42 -12.17
C PHE A 111 -2.65 -5.52 -11.78
N GLU A 112 -1.94 -6.51 -12.31
CA GLU A 112 -0.52 -6.70 -12.03
C GLU A 112 0.31 -5.51 -12.52
N THR A 113 0.13 -5.10 -13.77
CA THR A 113 0.89 -3.98 -14.34
C THR A 113 0.61 -2.67 -13.60
N GLY A 114 -0.66 -2.40 -13.27
CA GLY A 114 -1.07 -1.12 -12.73
C GLY A 114 -0.91 -0.96 -11.22
N LEU A 115 -0.94 -2.06 -10.47
CA LEU A 115 -0.84 -2.03 -9.00
C LEU A 115 0.46 -2.60 -8.45
N ARG A 116 1.24 -3.35 -9.23
CA ARG A 116 2.49 -3.96 -8.75
C ARG A 116 3.71 -3.17 -9.21
N SER A 117 3.87 -3.00 -10.52
CA SER A 117 5.04 -2.35 -11.11
C SER A 117 4.85 -0.83 -11.20
N ASN A 118 5.90 -0.06 -10.89
CA ASN A 118 5.85 1.40 -10.87
C ASN A 118 4.64 1.92 -10.08
N HIS A 119 4.37 1.31 -8.92
CA HIS A 119 3.13 1.49 -8.16
C HIS A 119 2.86 2.96 -7.86
N ALA A 120 3.87 3.68 -7.37
CA ALA A 120 3.73 5.09 -7.02
C ALA A 120 3.50 5.98 -8.26
N GLU A 121 4.22 5.75 -9.37
CA GLU A 121 4.00 6.49 -10.61
C GLU A 121 2.62 6.26 -11.21
N HIS A 122 2.15 5.01 -11.23
CA HIS A 122 0.80 4.71 -11.69
C HIS A 122 -0.25 5.33 -10.77
N GLU A 123 -0.05 5.30 -9.45
CA GLU A 123 -0.93 5.99 -8.51
C GLU A 123 -1.01 7.51 -8.80
N MET A 124 0.10 8.15 -9.15
CA MET A 124 0.10 9.55 -9.58
C MET A 124 -0.72 9.79 -10.85
N ASP A 125 -0.72 8.86 -11.81
CA ASP A 125 -1.48 8.98 -13.06
C ASP A 125 -3.00 8.92 -12.84
N TYR A 126 -3.48 8.16 -11.84
CA TYR A 126 -4.91 7.93 -11.63
C TYR A 126 -5.50 8.55 -10.38
N THR A 127 -4.69 8.99 -9.42
CA THR A 127 -5.14 9.61 -8.18
C THR A 127 -4.97 11.12 -8.24
N PRO A 128 -6.06 11.90 -8.44
CA PRO A 128 -5.95 13.34 -8.72
C PRO A 128 -5.25 14.17 -7.64
N SER A 129 -5.24 13.69 -6.39
CA SER A 129 -4.55 14.39 -5.30
C SER A 129 -3.04 14.15 -5.32
N VAL A 130 -2.55 13.05 -5.89
CA VAL A 130 -1.11 12.75 -5.95
C VAL A 130 -0.50 13.60 -7.06
N THR A 131 0.36 14.53 -6.70
CA THR A 131 0.93 15.52 -7.62
C THR A 131 2.45 15.47 -7.72
N GLY A 132 3.08 14.54 -7.00
CA GLY A 132 4.51 14.32 -7.10
C GLY A 132 4.90 12.98 -6.51
N VAL A 133 5.77 12.28 -7.22
CA VAL A 133 6.42 11.04 -6.80
C VAL A 133 7.91 11.21 -7.08
N GLU A 134 8.72 10.97 -6.07
CA GLU A 134 10.18 10.97 -6.18
C GLU A 134 10.72 9.66 -5.60
N ARG A 135 11.35 8.84 -6.44
CA ARG A 135 12.05 7.64 -5.99
C ARG A 135 13.34 8.04 -5.29
N LEU A 136 13.43 7.69 -4.02
CA LEU A 136 14.55 8.04 -3.14
C LEU A 136 15.64 6.97 -3.17
N LEU A 137 15.24 5.70 -3.21
CA LEU A 137 16.15 4.55 -3.11
C LEU A 137 15.45 3.29 -3.63
N GLU A 138 16.21 2.34 -4.16
CA GLU A 138 15.73 1.01 -4.55
C GLU A 138 16.73 -0.08 -4.17
N TRP A 139 16.23 -1.29 -3.92
CA TRP A 139 17.02 -2.52 -3.87
C TRP A 139 16.78 -3.31 -5.15
N SER A 140 17.85 -3.81 -5.77
CA SER A 140 17.73 -4.56 -7.01
C SER A 140 17.09 -5.93 -6.74
N ARG A 141 16.32 -6.43 -7.71
CA ARG A 141 15.67 -7.75 -7.62
C ARG A 141 16.66 -8.90 -7.42
N ASN A 142 17.90 -8.75 -7.89
CA ASN A 142 18.96 -9.73 -7.70
C ASN A 142 19.43 -9.80 -6.24
N GLU A 143 19.31 -8.71 -5.48
CA GLU A 143 19.66 -8.66 -4.05
C GLU A 143 18.55 -9.23 -3.17
N THR A 144 17.27 -9.08 -3.57
CA THR A 144 16.13 -9.59 -2.81
C THR A 144 15.97 -11.11 -2.99
N GLY A 145 16.01 -11.60 -4.23
CA GLY A 145 15.78 -13.02 -4.55
C GLY A 145 14.36 -13.49 -4.22
N GLU A 146 14.20 -14.81 -4.08
CA GLU A 146 12.94 -15.41 -3.62
C GLU A 146 12.86 -15.41 -2.09
N VAL A 147 11.65 -15.26 -1.56
CA VAL A 147 11.40 -15.21 -0.12
C VAL A 147 10.26 -16.16 0.25
N GLU A 148 10.52 -17.09 1.18
CA GLU A 148 9.50 -18.02 1.67
C GLU A 148 8.88 -17.54 2.98
N VAL A 149 7.55 -17.47 3.05
CA VAL A 149 6.77 -17.13 4.24
C VAL A 149 5.59 -18.09 4.34
N ASP A 150 5.44 -18.78 5.48
CA ASP A 150 4.35 -19.72 5.75
C ASP A 150 4.12 -20.77 4.64
N GLY A 151 5.20 -21.25 4.01
CA GLY A 151 5.17 -22.22 2.92
C GLY A 151 4.80 -21.64 1.55
N LEU A 152 4.55 -20.33 1.46
CA LEU A 152 4.35 -19.62 0.20
C LEU A 152 5.67 -19.00 -0.26
N VAL A 153 6.07 -19.32 -1.48
CA VAL A 153 7.27 -18.75 -2.10
C VAL A 153 6.89 -17.50 -2.88
N PHE A 154 7.44 -16.37 -2.44
CA PHE A 154 7.34 -15.09 -3.11
C PHE A 154 8.51 -14.92 -4.09
N LYS A 155 8.17 -14.50 -5.31
CA LYS A 155 9.07 -14.17 -6.42
C LYS A 155 8.86 -12.72 -6.84
N ASP A 156 9.73 -12.24 -7.74
CA ASP A 156 9.66 -10.87 -8.28
C ASP A 156 9.56 -9.81 -7.17
N VAL A 157 10.38 -10.00 -6.14
CA VAL A 157 10.38 -9.15 -4.96
C VAL A 157 11.10 -7.85 -5.27
N ASP A 158 10.34 -6.76 -5.32
CA ASP A 158 10.82 -5.41 -5.55
C ASP A 158 10.70 -4.61 -4.24
N ALA A 159 11.73 -3.83 -3.88
CA ALA A 159 11.69 -2.95 -2.72
C ALA A 159 12.24 -1.56 -3.06
N GLU A 160 11.46 -0.51 -2.76
CA GLU A 160 11.80 0.87 -3.10
C GLU A 160 11.28 1.85 -2.06
N ILE A 161 11.93 3.02 -1.96
CA ILE A 161 11.48 4.12 -1.12
C ILE A 161 11.02 5.25 -2.02
N ASN A 162 9.77 5.66 -1.84
CA ASN A 162 9.19 6.78 -2.55
C ASN A 162 8.80 7.90 -1.59
N LEU A 163 9.02 9.14 -2.04
CA LEU A 163 8.39 10.34 -1.50
C LEU A 163 7.16 10.65 -2.37
N ILE A 164 5.98 10.56 -1.78
CA ILE A 164 4.70 10.77 -2.45
C ILE A 164 4.05 12.03 -1.88
N THR A 165 3.66 12.96 -2.74
CA THR A 165 3.07 14.25 -2.34
C THR A 165 1.64 14.37 -2.83
N HIS A 166 0.74 14.58 -1.88
CA HIS A 166 -0.65 14.94 -2.13
C HIS A 166 -0.88 16.45 -1.99
N THR A 167 -1.57 17.04 -2.97
CA THR A 167 -2.10 18.40 -2.87
C THR A 167 -3.63 18.39 -2.92
N PHE A 168 -4.23 19.41 -2.33
CA PHE A 168 -5.67 19.50 -2.13
C PHE A 168 -6.16 20.89 -2.49
N HIS A 169 -7.35 20.97 -3.08
CA HIS A 169 -7.98 22.25 -3.42
C HIS A 169 -9.09 22.59 -2.43
N PRO A 170 -9.24 23.86 -2.01
CA PRO A 170 -8.35 24.99 -2.33
C PRO A 170 -7.02 24.94 -1.54
N ASP A 171 -5.92 25.17 -2.24
CA ASP A 171 -4.52 25.10 -1.77
C ASP A 171 -4.20 26.09 -0.64
N ALA A 172 -4.87 27.24 -0.64
CA ALA A 172 -4.74 28.26 0.41
C ALA A 172 -5.18 27.75 1.80
N LEU A 173 -6.11 26.80 1.86
CA LEU A 173 -6.72 26.31 3.12
C LEU A 173 -6.13 24.98 3.59
N ILE A 174 -5.63 24.16 2.66
CA ILE A 174 -5.23 22.79 2.95
C ILE A 174 -3.78 22.60 2.51
N ALA A 175 -2.87 22.56 3.49
CA ALA A 175 -1.45 22.30 3.23
C ALA A 175 -1.25 20.95 2.51
N PRO A 176 -0.26 20.85 1.59
CA PRO A 176 0.15 19.59 0.98
C PRO A 176 0.60 18.56 2.02
N ARG A 177 0.41 17.27 1.72
CA ARG A 177 0.84 16.15 2.56
C ARG A 177 1.89 15.37 1.81
N SER A 178 3.04 15.15 2.44
CA SER A 178 4.10 14.32 1.86
C SER A 178 4.32 13.08 2.73
N PHE A 179 4.43 11.93 2.09
CA PHE A 179 4.61 10.63 2.72
C PHE A 179 5.93 10.05 2.22
N ILE A 180 6.75 9.52 3.12
CA ILE A 180 7.92 8.73 2.76
C ILE A 180 7.59 7.29 3.10
N SER A 181 7.58 6.42 2.10
CA SER A 181 7.16 5.03 2.27
C SER A 181 8.17 4.08 1.64
N LEU A 182 8.59 3.07 2.40
CA LEU A 182 9.18 1.86 1.85
C LEU A 182 8.05 1.00 1.29
N THR A 183 8.10 0.71 0.00
CA THR A 183 7.18 -0.18 -0.69
C THR A 183 7.90 -1.48 -0.98
N ILE A 184 7.34 -2.60 -0.51
CA ILE A 184 7.78 -3.96 -0.84
C ILE A 184 6.66 -4.60 -1.64
N SER A 185 6.96 -5.07 -2.84
CA SER A 185 6.01 -5.74 -3.74
C SER A 185 6.53 -7.13 -4.06
N ALA A 186 5.68 -8.14 -3.99
CA ALA A 186 6.07 -9.52 -4.27
C ALA A 186 4.92 -10.33 -4.89
N ALA A 187 5.23 -11.15 -5.88
CA ALA A 187 4.27 -12.04 -6.54
C ALA A 187 4.43 -13.48 -6.02
N TYR A 188 3.40 -14.31 -6.18
CA TYR A 188 3.47 -15.74 -5.86
C TYR A 188 2.54 -16.54 -6.76
N ASP A 189 2.90 -17.81 -6.95
CA ASP A 189 2.00 -18.83 -7.47
C ASP A 189 1.62 -19.77 -6.32
N ASN A 190 0.41 -20.34 -6.36
CA ASN A 190 -0.01 -21.36 -5.41
C ASN A 190 -0.41 -22.65 -6.15
N PRO A 191 0.58 -23.49 -6.51
CA PRO A 191 0.34 -24.68 -7.31
C PRO A 191 -0.32 -25.83 -6.51
N GLN A 192 -0.27 -25.82 -5.17
CA GLN A 192 -0.78 -26.89 -4.30
C GLN A 192 -2.27 -26.74 -3.95
N GLN A 193 -3.08 -26.34 -4.93
CA GLN A 193 -4.48 -25.92 -4.79
C GLN A 193 -5.34 -26.83 -3.90
N ALA A 194 -5.95 -26.24 -2.85
CA ALA A 194 -7.26 -26.69 -2.38
C ALA A 194 -8.33 -26.13 -3.33
N GLN A 195 -9.43 -26.86 -3.56
CA GLN A 195 -10.53 -26.39 -4.41
C GLN A 195 -11.04 -25.03 -3.94
N GLY A 196 -11.03 -24.03 -4.84
CA GLY A 196 -11.47 -22.66 -4.55
C GLY A 196 -10.38 -21.72 -4.00
N ALA A 197 -9.15 -22.18 -3.78
CA ALA A 197 -8.04 -21.31 -3.37
C ALA A 197 -7.48 -20.48 -4.55
N PRO A 198 -6.90 -19.29 -4.30
CA PRO A 198 -6.25 -18.50 -5.34
C PRO A 198 -5.13 -19.29 -6.05
N SER A 199 -5.05 -19.16 -7.37
CA SER A 199 -4.03 -19.86 -8.18
C SER A 199 -2.70 -19.11 -8.24
N LYS A 200 -2.76 -17.77 -8.19
CA LYS A 200 -1.63 -16.85 -8.10
C LYS A 200 -2.07 -15.53 -7.49
N GLY A 201 -1.11 -14.75 -7.03
CA GLY A 201 -1.38 -13.48 -6.39
C GLY A 201 -0.16 -12.57 -6.34
N PHE A 202 -0.36 -11.35 -5.86
CA PHE A 202 0.72 -10.49 -5.42
C PHE A 202 0.31 -9.68 -4.19
N VAL A 203 1.31 -9.25 -3.43
CA VAL A 203 1.17 -8.41 -2.23
C VAL A 203 2.05 -7.18 -2.38
N THR A 204 1.52 -6.03 -2.03
CA THR A 204 2.26 -4.77 -1.88
C THR A 204 2.13 -4.31 -0.43
N VAL A 205 3.26 -4.05 0.23
CA VAL A 205 3.35 -3.59 1.63
C VAL A 205 3.99 -2.22 1.64
N GLN A 206 3.36 -1.25 2.29
CA GLN A 206 3.89 0.10 2.44
C GLN A 206 4.14 0.41 3.91
N ILE A 207 5.39 0.73 4.24
CA ILE A 207 5.89 0.97 5.59
C ILE A 207 6.32 2.44 5.70
N PRO A 208 5.77 3.23 6.65
CA PRO A 208 6.08 4.65 6.76
C PRO A 208 7.50 4.85 7.27
N LEU A 209 8.18 5.84 6.70
CA LEU A 209 9.52 6.27 7.09
C LEU A 209 9.53 7.75 7.48
N GLN A 210 10.47 8.10 8.34
CA GLN A 210 10.74 9.47 8.73
C GLN A 210 12.17 9.84 8.40
N SER A 211 12.33 10.90 7.60
CA SER A 211 13.62 11.51 7.36
C SER A 211 13.96 12.52 8.47
N THR A 212 15.15 12.38 9.05
CA THR A 212 15.70 13.38 9.99
C THR A 212 17.20 13.55 9.70
N PRO A 213 17.79 14.73 10.00
CA PRO A 213 19.23 14.93 9.84
C PRO A 213 20.10 13.88 10.58
N SER A 214 19.58 13.30 11.68
CA SER A 214 20.31 12.30 12.46
C SER A 214 20.13 10.85 11.99
N SER A 215 19.12 10.57 11.15
CA SER A 215 18.78 9.21 10.75
C SER A 215 18.92 8.95 9.25
N THR A 216 18.94 10.00 8.44
CA THR A 216 19.00 9.93 6.98
C THR A 216 20.33 10.50 6.49
N PRO A 217 21.02 9.86 5.53
CA PRO A 217 22.19 10.46 4.88
C PRO A 217 21.90 11.88 4.36
N ASP A 218 22.88 12.77 4.46
CA ASP A 218 22.70 14.20 4.20
C ASP A 218 22.17 14.50 2.79
N ASP A 219 22.71 13.83 1.78
CA ASP A 219 22.29 13.92 0.38
C ASP A 219 20.82 13.52 0.20
N LEU A 220 20.41 12.42 0.82
CA LEU A 220 19.04 11.92 0.77
C LEU A 220 18.08 12.82 1.55
N HIS A 221 18.51 13.34 2.71
CA HIS A 221 17.73 14.30 3.48
C HIS A 221 17.50 15.60 2.69
N GLN A 222 18.55 16.11 2.04
CA GLN A 222 18.45 17.30 1.18
C GLN A 222 17.53 17.05 -0.02
N LYS A 223 17.61 15.87 -0.64
CA LYS A 223 16.70 15.46 -1.71
C LYS A 223 15.24 15.48 -1.24
N VAL A 224 14.94 14.92 -0.07
CA VAL A 224 13.58 14.95 0.51
C VAL A 224 13.11 16.39 0.72
N VAL A 225 13.94 17.25 1.33
CA VAL A 225 13.58 18.63 1.64
C VAL A 225 13.39 19.48 0.38
N SER A 226 14.16 19.24 -0.68
CA SER A 226 14.06 19.99 -1.94
C SER A 226 12.90 19.53 -2.83
N SER A 227 12.48 18.27 -2.74
CA SER A 227 11.39 17.71 -3.54
C SER A 227 9.98 18.04 -3.01
N VAL A 228 9.83 18.44 -1.75
CA VAL A 228 8.51 18.73 -1.17
C VAL A 228 8.06 20.18 -1.38
N PRO A 229 6.74 20.44 -1.55
CA PRO A 229 6.21 21.80 -1.60
C PRO A 229 6.46 22.59 -0.31
N LYS A 230 6.48 23.92 -0.42
CA LYS A 230 6.47 24.81 0.74
C LYS A 230 5.26 24.52 1.62
N ARG A 231 5.45 24.56 2.94
CA ARG A 231 4.42 24.26 3.96
C ARG A 231 3.88 22.83 3.93
N THR A 232 4.57 21.89 3.28
CA THR A 232 4.15 20.48 3.35
C THR A 232 4.07 20.02 4.82
N ILE A 233 3.11 19.15 5.10
CA ILE A 233 3.03 18.41 6.36
C ILE A 233 3.45 16.98 6.05
N PHE A 234 4.48 16.50 6.73
CA PHE A 234 4.81 15.08 6.66
C PHE A 234 3.73 14.27 7.38
N ALA A 235 3.10 13.40 6.61
CA ALA A 235 2.05 12.51 7.03
C ALA A 235 2.55 11.06 6.93
N ASN A 236 1.88 10.14 7.62
CA ASN A 236 2.27 8.75 7.65
C ASN A 236 1.10 7.86 7.26
N TYR A 237 1.39 6.79 6.53
CA TYR A 237 0.47 5.68 6.41
C TYR A 237 1.25 4.38 6.38
N ALA A 238 0.60 3.31 6.82
CA ALA A 238 1.02 1.95 6.52
C ALA A 238 -0.10 1.27 5.75
N SER A 239 0.25 0.44 4.78
CA SER A 239 -0.75 -0.29 4.00
C SER A 239 -0.27 -1.69 3.64
N VAL A 240 -1.25 -2.56 3.40
CA VAL A 240 -1.06 -3.86 2.76
C VAL A 240 -2.15 -4.00 1.71
N GLU A 241 -1.75 -4.37 0.52
CA GLU A 241 -2.62 -4.65 -0.61
C GLU A 241 -2.33 -6.05 -1.13
N GLN A 242 -3.38 -6.85 -1.34
CA GLN A 242 -3.30 -8.20 -1.89
C GLN A 242 -4.28 -8.31 -3.05
N VAL A 243 -3.77 -8.86 -4.15
CA VAL A 243 -4.57 -9.18 -5.33
C VAL A 243 -4.41 -10.67 -5.62
N ASN A 244 -5.54 -11.38 -5.69
CA ASN A 244 -5.61 -12.82 -5.87
C ASN A 244 -6.40 -13.15 -7.14
N LEU A 245 -5.85 -14.02 -7.98
CA LEU A 245 -6.61 -14.64 -9.07
C LEU A 245 -7.34 -15.88 -8.55
N LEU A 246 -8.65 -15.77 -8.44
CA LEU A 246 -9.52 -16.88 -8.07
C LEU A 246 -9.80 -17.75 -9.31
N PRO A 247 -9.81 -19.08 -9.14
CA PRO A 247 -10.17 -19.98 -10.23
C PRO A 247 -11.61 -19.71 -10.70
N PRO A 248 -11.92 -20.01 -11.97
CA PRO A 248 -13.30 -19.93 -12.44
C PRO A 248 -14.18 -20.86 -11.61
N GLY A 249 -15.35 -20.37 -11.17
CA GLY A 249 -16.37 -21.23 -10.57
C GLY A 249 -16.98 -22.17 -11.60
N ASP A 250 -17.84 -23.10 -11.16
CA ASP A 250 -18.41 -24.19 -11.99
C ASP A 250 -19.06 -23.75 -13.32
N SER A 251 -19.39 -22.47 -13.49
CA SER A 251 -20.01 -21.92 -14.70
C SER A 251 -19.72 -20.43 -14.94
N GLY A 252 -18.67 -19.87 -14.32
CA GLY A 252 -18.35 -18.44 -14.37
C GLY A 252 -16.93 -18.12 -14.85
N PRO A 253 -16.66 -16.88 -15.27
CA PRO A 253 -15.29 -16.45 -15.57
C PRO A 253 -14.45 -16.43 -14.28
N SER A 254 -13.12 -16.45 -14.45
CA SER A 254 -12.18 -16.17 -13.36
C SER A 254 -12.48 -14.82 -12.71
N ARG A 255 -12.13 -14.71 -11.43
CA ARG A 255 -12.36 -13.52 -10.62
C ARG A 255 -11.06 -13.02 -10.01
N ILE A 256 -10.97 -11.71 -9.82
CA ILE A 256 -9.85 -11.08 -9.15
C ILE A 256 -10.36 -10.53 -7.83
N GLU A 257 -9.89 -11.08 -6.71
CA GLU A 257 -10.12 -10.50 -5.40
C GLU A 257 -9.04 -9.47 -5.11
N TRP A 258 -9.46 -8.27 -4.71
CA TRP A 258 -8.59 -7.18 -4.37
C TRP A 258 -8.91 -6.66 -2.97
N THR A 259 -8.00 -6.91 -2.03
CA THR A 259 -8.09 -6.50 -0.64
C THR A 259 -7.00 -5.46 -0.33
N MET A 260 -7.35 -4.36 0.32
CA MET A 260 -6.39 -3.37 0.81
C MET A 260 -6.73 -2.99 2.25
N ALA A 261 -5.75 -3.03 3.15
CA ALA A 261 -5.86 -2.54 4.51
C ALA A 261 -4.85 -1.41 4.75
N THR A 262 -5.30 -0.30 5.33
CA THR A 262 -4.44 0.86 5.60
C THR A 262 -4.77 1.54 6.92
N THR A 263 -3.75 2.14 7.53
CA THR A 263 -3.85 3.09 8.63
C THR A 263 -3.11 4.36 8.23
N SER A 264 -3.62 5.52 8.60
CA SER A 264 -3.03 6.80 8.21
C SER A 264 -3.20 7.88 9.28
N ASP A 265 -2.23 8.79 9.30
CA ASP A 265 -2.25 10.06 10.02
C ASP A 265 -1.77 11.18 9.09
N ALA A 266 -2.70 12.04 8.71
CA ALA A 266 -2.45 13.22 7.87
C ALA A 266 -1.61 14.30 8.58
N GLY A 267 -1.37 14.15 9.89
CA GLY A 267 -0.61 15.09 10.71
C GLY A 267 -1.30 16.46 10.84
N GLY A 268 -0.51 17.43 11.33
CA GLY A 268 -0.96 18.80 11.52
C GLY A 268 -2.14 18.93 12.47
N SER A 269 -3.08 19.82 12.13
CA SER A 269 -4.24 20.15 12.99
C SER A 269 -5.54 19.43 12.59
N ILE A 270 -5.52 18.52 11.61
CA ILE A 270 -6.74 17.80 11.20
C ILE A 270 -7.09 16.78 12.29
N PRO A 271 -8.22 16.92 12.99
CA PRO A 271 -8.57 15.98 14.05
C PRO A 271 -8.73 14.57 13.50
N GLN A 272 -8.22 13.59 14.23
CA GLN A 272 -8.26 12.17 13.84
C GLN A 272 -9.67 11.65 13.54
N TRP A 273 -10.70 12.16 14.24
CA TRP A 273 -12.07 11.77 13.95
C TRP A 273 -12.55 12.22 12.56
N VAL A 274 -12.03 13.33 12.01
CA VAL A 274 -12.32 13.80 10.64
C VAL A 274 -11.66 12.87 9.63
N GLN A 275 -10.38 12.56 9.84
CA GLN A 275 -9.61 11.66 8.97
C GLN A 275 -10.25 10.26 8.88
N ARG A 276 -10.94 9.83 9.94
CA ARG A 276 -11.59 8.51 10.04
C ARG A 276 -13.07 8.52 9.62
N ASN A 277 -13.61 9.69 9.29
CA ASN A 277 -15.03 9.85 8.99
C ASN A 277 -15.31 9.72 7.49
N TRP A 278 -16.19 8.78 7.14
CA TRP A 278 -16.68 8.60 5.77
C TRP A 278 -17.32 9.87 5.17
N THR A 279 -18.22 10.49 5.92
CA THR A 279 -19.02 11.65 5.49
C THR A 279 -18.15 12.88 5.23
N MET A 280 -17.04 13.02 5.95
CA MET A 280 -16.09 14.11 5.76
C MET A 280 -14.99 13.79 4.74
N GLY A 281 -15.11 12.67 4.01
CA GLY A 281 -14.16 12.30 2.97
C GLY A 281 -12.82 11.78 3.49
N GLY A 282 -12.78 11.28 4.73
CA GLY A 282 -11.58 10.68 5.30
C GLY A 282 -11.17 9.36 4.61
N VAL A 283 -10.17 8.70 5.18
CA VAL A 283 -9.54 7.46 4.68
C VAL A 283 -10.57 6.42 4.19
N PRO A 284 -11.68 6.13 4.90
CA PRO A 284 -12.68 5.18 4.40
C PRO A 284 -13.28 5.51 3.04
N ARG A 285 -13.49 6.79 2.74
CA ARG A 285 -14.04 7.21 1.44
C ARG A 285 -12.96 7.18 0.37
N ALA A 286 -11.73 7.60 0.70
CA ALA A 286 -10.59 7.58 -0.20
C ALA A 286 -10.33 6.15 -0.71
N VAL A 287 -10.16 5.17 0.19
CA VAL A 287 -9.88 3.78 -0.22
C VAL A 287 -10.97 3.21 -1.13
N VAL A 288 -12.24 3.55 -0.90
CA VAL A 288 -13.33 3.11 -1.80
C VAL A 288 -13.19 3.75 -3.18
N ALA A 289 -12.89 5.05 -3.25
CA ALA A 289 -12.74 5.78 -4.51
C ALA A 289 -11.59 5.23 -5.37
N ASP A 290 -10.50 4.78 -4.74
CA ASP A 290 -9.31 4.27 -5.43
C ASP A 290 -9.63 3.10 -6.39
N VAL A 291 -10.60 2.26 -6.02
CA VAL A 291 -11.08 1.18 -6.90
C VAL A 291 -11.59 1.71 -8.24
N GLY A 292 -12.41 2.77 -8.20
CA GLY A 292 -12.94 3.41 -9.39
C GLY A 292 -11.86 4.15 -10.17
N LEU A 293 -10.96 4.85 -9.47
CA LEU A 293 -9.84 5.55 -10.10
C LEU A 293 -8.94 4.61 -10.90
N PHE A 294 -8.57 3.46 -10.31
CA PHE A 294 -7.78 2.42 -10.98
C PHE A 294 -8.51 1.86 -12.21
N ILE A 295 -9.76 1.42 -12.08
CA ILE A 295 -10.53 0.87 -13.21
C ILE A 295 -10.77 1.93 -14.30
N GLY A 296 -10.99 3.19 -13.91
CA GLY A 296 -11.09 4.28 -14.87
C GLY A 296 -9.79 4.53 -15.63
N TRP A 297 -8.64 4.34 -14.98
CA TRP A 297 -7.33 4.49 -15.59
C TRP A 297 -7.01 3.35 -16.57
N THR A 298 -7.29 2.08 -16.21
CA THR A 298 -7.10 0.96 -17.14
C THR A 298 -7.93 1.15 -18.41
N MET A 299 -9.20 1.56 -18.25
CA MET A 299 -10.07 1.88 -19.38
C MET A 299 -9.49 2.97 -20.31
N ARG A 300 -8.93 4.05 -19.74
CA ARG A 300 -8.28 5.12 -20.54
C ARG A 300 -7.05 4.59 -21.29
N ARG A 301 -6.25 3.73 -20.67
CA ARG A 301 -5.03 3.18 -21.30
C ARG A 301 -5.34 2.25 -22.47
N ARG A 302 -6.39 1.43 -22.39
CA ARG A 302 -6.85 0.60 -23.52
C ARG A 302 -7.18 1.47 -24.74
N THR A 303 -7.87 2.60 -24.52
CA THR A 303 -8.22 3.52 -25.61
C THR A 303 -7.00 4.24 -26.19
N ALA A 304 -6.01 4.59 -25.35
CA ALA A 304 -4.80 5.27 -25.78
C ALA A 304 -3.84 4.35 -26.56
N GLY A 305 -3.83 3.04 -26.28
CA GLY A 305 -3.02 2.05 -27.00
C GLY A 305 -3.66 1.49 -28.27
N SER A 306 -4.88 1.91 -28.60
CA SER A 306 -5.62 1.47 -29.80
C SER A 306 -5.53 2.47 -30.97
N VAL A 307 -4.55 3.38 -30.94
CA VAL A 307 -4.28 4.40 -31.98
C VAL A 307 -2.98 4.09 -32.70
#